data_AF-A0A9E1UD83-F1
#
_entry.id   AF-A0A9E1UD83-F1
#
_cell.length_a   1.000
_cell.length_b   1.000
_cell.length_c   1.000
_cell.angle_alpha   90.00
_cell.angle_beta   90.00
_cell.angle_gamma   90.00
#
_symmetry.space_group_name_H-M   'P 1'
#
loop_
_entity.id
_entity.type
_entity.pdbx_description
1 polymer ?
#
loop_
_entity_poly.entity_id
_entity_poly.type
_entity_poly.pdbx_seq_one_letter_code
_entity_poly.pdbx_strand_id
1 'polypeptide(L)'
;MHALLTILFTLLTTTAFADSAGCPKYDRKSYRHWIDEDRDCQNARHEVLIEESLSTVGFKSSKGCRVVSGSWDDPYSGRTITDATKLDIDHMVPLKEAHESGAANWSRERKRAYANDLDDPDTLIAVDRVLNRQIGCWQSSRLATT
;
A
#
# COMPACT_ATOMS: atom_id res chain seq x y z
N MET A 1 58.22 -40.08 -4.17
CA MET A 1 58.24 -39.12 -5.29
C MET A 1 56.84 -39.05 -5.89
N HIS A 2 56.23 -37.86 -5.77
CA HIS A 2 55.08 -37.33 -6.54
C HIS A 2 53.72 -38.05 -6.41
N ALA A 3 52.97 -37.71 -5.35
CA ALA A 3 51.52 -37.82 -5.35
C ALA A 3 50.95 -36.66 -6.19
N LEU A 4 50.25 -37.01 -7.27
CA LEU A 4 49.66 -36.10 -8.23
C LEU A 4 48.39 -35.45 -7.66
N LEU A 5 48.43 -34.12 -7.70
CA LEU A 5 47.37 -33.15 -7.53
C LEU A 5 46.16 -33.49 -8.44
N THR A 6 44.99 -33.74 -7.87
CA THR A 6 43.72 -33.64 -8.60
C THR A 6 42.82 -32.65 -7.88
N ILE A 7 42.72 -31.47 -8.47
CA ILE A 7 41.85 -30.37 -8.05
C ILE A 7 40.41 -30.83 -8.31
N LEU A 8 39.66 -31.05 -7.24
CA LEU A 8 38.22 -31.31 -7.29
C LEU A 8 37.53 -30.00 -7.72
N PHE A 9 37.23 -29.88 -9.01
CA PHE A 9 36.48 -28.76 -9.56
C PHE A 9 35.04 -28.86 -9.05
N THR A 10 34.67 -28.05 -8.06
CA THR A 10 33.29 -27.91 -7.59
C THR A 10 32.42 -27.43 -8.74
N LEU A 11 31.50 -28.27 -9.18
CA LEU A 11 30.46 -27.91 -10.12
C LEU A 11 29.51 -26.94 -9.40
N LEU A 12 29.72 -25.63 -9.56
CA LEU A 12 28.68 -24.64 -9.22
C LEU A 12 27.50 -24.93 -10.14
N THR A 13 26.44 -25.52 -9.59
CA THR A 13 25.15 -25.58 -10.24
C THR A 13 24.63 -24.15 -10.32
N THR A 14 24.66 -23.56 -11.51
CA THR A 14 23.90 -22.35 -11.78
C THR A 14 22.42 -22.71 -11.68
N THR A 15 21.80 -22.36 -10.56
CA THR A 15 20.34 -22.27 -10.51
C THR A 15 19.93 -21.22 -11.54
N ALA A 16 19.39 -21.66 -12.68
CA ALA A 16 18.65 -20.79 -13.56
C ALA A 16 17.53 -20.17 -12.71
N PHE A 17 17.57 -18.87 -12.49
CA PHE A 17 16.39 -18.14 -12.04
C PHE A 17 15.32 -18.43 -13.09
N ALA A 18 14.22 -19.07 -12.68
CA ALA A 18 13.10 -19.29 -13.56
C ALA A 18 12.71 -17.93 -14.16
N ASP A 19 12.66 -17.86 -15.49
CA ASP A 19 12.05 -16.75 -16.21
C ASP A 19 10.74 -16.38 -15.53
N SER A 20 10.53 -15.08 -15.35
CA SER A 20 9.33 -14.46 -14.80
C SER A 20 8.09 -14.99 -15.53
N ALA A 21 7.52 -16.06 -14.97
CA ALA A 21 6.21 -16.57 -15.33
C ALA A 21 5.17 -15.53 -14.93
N GLY A 22 4.97 -14.56 -15.82
CA GLY A 22 3.89 -13.59 -15.88
C GLY A 22 3.59 -12.87 -14.58
N CYS A 23 4.07 -11.62 -14.42
CA CYS A 23 3.49 -10.72 -13.43
C CYS A 23 1.96 -10.77 -13.57
N PRO A 24 1.24 -11.20 -12.51
CA PRO A 24 -0.22 -11.24 -12.57
C PRO A 24 -0.72 -9.85 -12.94
N LYS A 25 -1.67 -9.78 -13.87
CA LYS A 25 -2.23 -8.50 -14.28
C LYS A 25 -2.84 -7.81 -13.06
N TYR A 26 -2.19 -6.76 -12.58
CA TYR A 26 -2.66 -5.99 -11.45
C TYR A 26 -3.95 -5.24 -11.82
N ASP A 27 -5.02 -5.48 -11.07
CA ASP A 27 -6.24 -4.69 -11.08
C ASP A 27 -6.52 -4.18 -9.66
N ARG A 28 -6.28 -2.88 -9.44
CA ARG A 28 -6.54 -2.21 -8.15
C ARG A 28 -7.99 -2.41 -7.67
N LYS A 29 -8.96 -2.55 -8.59
CA LYS A 29 -10.38 -2.73 -8.24
C LYS A 29 -10.63 -4.09 -7.59
N SER A 30 -9.77 -5.09 -7.83
CA SER A 30 -9.90 -6.42 -7.22
C SER A 30 -9.77 -6.41 -5.69
N TYR A 31 -9.19 -5.35 -5.12
CA TYR A 31 -9.02 -5.15 -3.69
C TYR A 31 -10.21 -4.49 -2.99
N ARG A 32 -11.18 -3.91 -3.74
CA ARG A 32 -12.42 -3.32 -3.17
C ARG A 32 -12.17 -2.41 -1.95
N HIS A 33 -11.49 -1.29 -2.16
CA HIS A 33 -11.14 -0.34 -1.10
C HIS A 33 -12.19 0.76 -0.89
N TRP A 34 -12.11 1.32 0.32
CA TRP A 34 -12.97 2.32 0.95
C TRP A 34 -14.39 1.84 1.22
N ILE A 35 -14.48 0.67 1.85
CA ILE A 35 -15.72 0.13 2.39
C ILE A 35 -16.00 0.70 3.78
N ASP A 36 -17.27 0.66 4.14
CA ASP A 36 -17.78 0.85 5.49
C ASP A 36 -18.10 -0.57 6.01
N GLU A 37 -17.21 -1.14 6.85
CA GLU A 37 -17.33 -2.54 7.31
C GLU A 37 -18.31 -2.64 8.49
N ASP A 38 -18.26 -1.70 9.42
CA ASP A 38 -19.06 -1.68 10.64
C ASP A 38 -20.46 -1.05 10.44
N ARG A 39 -20.68 -0.42 9.28
CA ARG A 39 -21.94 0.23 8.85
C ARG A 39 -22.29 1.46 9.67
N ASP A 40 -21.29 2.19 10.15
CA ASP A 40 -21.47 3.41 10.92
C ASP A 40 -21.62 4.67 10.03
N CYS A 41 -21.55 4.53 8.70
CA CYS A 41 -21.55 5.53 7.63
C CYS A 41 -20.18 6.12 7.24
N GLN A 42 -19.13 5.78 7.97
CA GLN A 42 -17.76 6.12 7.67
C GLN A 42 -17.15 4.94 6.95
N ASN A 43 -16.38 5.22 5.90
CA ASN A 43 -15.59 4.16 5.28
C ASN A 43 -14.17 4.25 5.81
N ALA A 44 -13.36 3.21 5.52
CA ALA A 44 -11.97 3.14 5.95
C ALA A 44 -11.17 4.42 5.67
N ARG A 45 -11.49 5.18 4.61
CA ARG A 45 -10.86 6.50 4.39
C ARG A 45 -11.15 7.48 5.52
N HIS A 46 -12.41 7.62 5.90
CA HIS A 46 -12.81 8.58 6.93
C HIS A 46 -12.40 8.12 8.32
N GLU A 47 -12.35 6.81 8.55
CA GLU A 47 -11.83 6.22 9.79
C GLU A 47 -10.34 6.55 9.98
N VAL A 48 -9.48 6.33 8.98
CA VAL A 48 -8.06 6.74 9.03
C VAL A 48 -7.92 8.24 9.28
N LEU A 49 -8.72 9.07 8.61
CA LEU A 49 -8.67 10.52 8.82
C LEU A 49 -9.01 10.92 10.27
N ILE A 50 -9.87 10.17 10.96
CA ILE A 50 -10.19 10.43 12.37
C ILE A 50 -9.07 9.96 13.27
N GLU A 51 -8.58 8.74 13.03
CA GLU A 51 -7.57 8.10 13.85
C GLU A 51 -6.25 8.88 13.84
N GLU A 52 -5.80 9.32 12.67
CA GLU A 52 -4.49 9.98 12.51
C GLU A 52 -4.52 11.49 12.77
N SER A 53 -5.69 12.10 12.95
CA SER A 53 -5.76 13.54 13.18
C SER A 53 -5.24 13.88 14.58
N LEU A 54 -4.24 14.75 14.66
CA LEU A 54 -3.65 15.27 15.89
C LEU A 54 -4.56 16.26 16.64
N SER A 55 -5.67 16.65 16.00
CA SER A 55 -6.70 17.51 16.58
C SER A 55 -8.09 16.96 16.30
N THR A 56 -9.10 17.48 17.02
CA THR A 56 -10.50 17.11 16.76
C THR A 56 -10.87 17.41 15.31
N VAL A 57 -11.37 16.40 14.61
CA VAL A 57 -11.80 16.56 13.21
C VAL A 57 -13.09 17.39 13.10
N GLY A 58 -13.23 18.07 11.96
CA GLY A 58 -14.47 18.69 11.53
C GLY A 58 -15.19 17.83 10.50
N PHE A 59 -16.51 17.76 10.61
CA PHE A 59 -17.37 17.01 9.70
C PHE A 59 -18.14 17.93 8.76
N LYS A 60 -18.41 17.45 7.53
CA LYS A 60 -19.20 18.18 6.52
C LYS A 60 -20.62 18.52 6.99
N SER A 61 -21.17 17.70 7.90
CA SER A 61 -22.51 17.86 8.45
C SER A 61 -22.57 17.21 9.82
N SER A 62 -23.65 17.48 10.57
CA SER A 62 -23.92 16.85 11.87
C SER A 62 -24.09 15.34 11.83
N LYS A 63 -24.16 14.71 10.64
CA LYS A 63 -24.22 13.26 10.49
C LYS A 63 -22.91 12.54 10.82
N GLY A 64 -21.76 13.23 10.91
CA GLY A 64 -20.49 12.60 11.25
C GLY A 64 -19.83 11.73 10.15
N CYS A 65 -20.50 11.44 9.03
CA CYS A 65 -19.96 10.48 8.04
C CYS A 65 -18.74 10.95 7.22
N ARG A 66 -18.46 12.26 7.17
CA ARG A 66 -17.50 12.83 6.23
C ARG A 66 -16.61 13.87 6.89
N VAL A 67 -15.37 13.49 7.16
CA VAL A 67 -14.31 14.38 7.62
C VAL A 67 -13.97 15.40 6.52
N VAL A 68 -13.85 16.67 6.90
CA VAL A 68 -13.47 17.79 6.00
C VAL A 68 -12.29 18.60 6.52
N SER A 69 -12.02 18.57 7.83
CA SER A 69 -10.91 19.29 8.44
C SER A 69 -10.35 18.54 9.66
N GLY A 70 -9.13 18.86 10.04
CA GLY A 70 -8.39 18.22 11.13
C GLY A 70 -6.95 18.72 11.13
N SER A 71 -6.02 17.93 11.65
CA SER A 71 -4.59 18.23 11.60
C SER A 71 -3.80 16.95 11.40
N TRP A 72 -3.21 16.77 10.23
CA TRP A 72 -2.44 15.58 9.88
C TRP A 72 -1.01 15.96 9.55
N ASP A 73 -0.04 15.33 10.20
CA ASP A 73 1.36 15.48 9.86
C ASP A 73 1.67 14.57 8.67
N ASP A 74 1.82 15.16 7.48
CA ASP A 74 2.03 14.41 6.24
C ASP A 74 3.52 14.08 6.06
N PRO A 75 3.92 12.79 6.10
CA PRO A 75 5.31 12.39 5.94
C PRO A 75 5.84 12.63 4.52
N TYR A 76 4.97 12.76 3.51
CA TYR A 76 5.42 12.90 2.12
C TYR A 76 5.87 14.33 1.81
N SER A 77 5.16 15.33 2.31
CA SER A 77 5.55 16.74 2.16
C SER A 77 6.30 17.30 3.35
N GLY A 78 6.28 16.62 4.51
CA GLY A 78 6.86 17.10 5.77
C GLY A 78 6.09 18.29 6.37
N ARG A 79 4.81 18.46 6.01
CA ARG A 79 3.96 19.58 6.43
C ARG A 79 2.72 19.07 7.15
N THR A 80 2.19 19.90 8.04
CA THR A 80 0.85 19.67 8.57
C THR A 80 -0.20 20.10 7.54
N ILE A 81 -1.12 19.20 7.21
CA ILE A 81 -2.28 19.45 6.35
C ILE A 81 -3.52 19.52 7.23
N THR A 82 -4.41 20.49 6.97
CA THR A 82 -5.63 20.70 7.77
C THR A 82 -6.93 20.53 7.00
N ASP A 83 -6.84 20.43 5.67
CA ASP A 83 -7.96 20.24 4.76
C ASP A 83 -7.97 18.80 4.26
N ALA A 84 -8.98 18.02 4.68
CA ALA A 84 -9.06 16.61 4.35
C ALA A 84 -9.22 16.33 2.84
N THR A 85 -9.60 17.34 2.05
CA THR A 85 -9.69 17.20 0.58
C THR A 85 -8.32 17.19 -0.10
N LYS A 86 -7.26 17.57 0.62
CA LYS A 86 -5.87 17.55 0.17
C LYS A 86 -5.15 16.24 0.50
N LEU A 87 -5.78 15.34 1.24
CA LEU A 87 -5.21 14.05 1.63
C LEU A 87 -5.77 12.92 0.77
N ASP A 88 -4.96 11.96 0.38
CA ASP A 88 -5.39 10.61 -0.01
C ASP A 88 -5.02 9.64 1.14
N ILE A 89 -5.66 8.47 1.21
CA ILE A 89 -5.17 7.38 2.08
C ILE A 89 -4.33 6.48 1.20
N ASP A 90 -3.08 6.28 1.60
CA ASP A 90 -2.15 5.38 0.93
C ASP A 90 -1.97 4.08 1.69
N HIS A 91 -1.56 3.05 0.96
CA HIS A 91 -1.15 1.78 1.54
C HIS A 91 0.37 1.82 1.70
N MET A 92 0.87 1.80 2.95
CA MET A 92 2.31 1.87 3.25
C MET A 92 3.11 0.79 2.52
N VAL A 93 2.55 -0.42 2.42
CA VAL A 93 2.92 -1.42 1.43
C VAL A 93 1.92 -1.30 0.27
N PRO A 94 2.31 -0.79 -0.91
CA PRO A 94 1.36 -0.55 -1.99
C PRO A 94 0.65 -1.83 -2.44
N LEU A 95 -0.64 -1.71 -2.78
CA LEU A 95 -1.45 -2.86 -3.23
C LEU A 95 -0.83 -3.60 -4.43
N LYS A 96 -0.13 -2.89 -5.32
CA LYS A 96 0.57 -3.49 -6.46
C LYS A 96 1.76 -4.35 -6.00
N GLU A 97 2.56 -3.83 -5.07
CA GLU A 97 3.70 -4.56 -4.50
C GLU A 97 3.24 -5.80 -3.74
N ALA A 98 2.18 -5.67 -2.93
CA ALA A 98 1.55 -6.81 -2.28
C ALA A 98 1.08 -7.84 -3.33
N HIS A 99 0.47 -7.38 -4.43
CA HIS A 99 -0.02 -8.23 -5.52
C HIS A 99 1.11 -9.08 -6.14
N GLU A 100 2.19 -8.41 -6.54
CA GLU A 100 3.36 -9.02 -7.18
C GLU A 100 4.14 -9.91 -6.21
N SER A 101 4.07 -9.61 -4.91
CA SER A 101 4.67 -10.42 -3.83
C SER A 101 3.81 -11.62 -3.39
N GLY A 102 2.73 -11.92 -4.11
CA GLY A 102 1.91 -13.13 -3.90
C GLY A 102 0.47 -12.87 -3.47
N ALA A 103 0.07 -11.63 -3.17
CA ALA A 103 -1.32 -11.31 -2.90
C ALA A 103 -2.22 -11.49 -4.13
N ALA A 104 -1.67 -11.64 -5.33
CA ALA A 104 -2.40 -12.06 -6.51
C ALA A 104 -3.26 -13.33 -6.26
N ASN A 105 -2.73 -14.27 -5.47
CA ASN A 105 -3.37 -15.54 -5.16
C ASN A 105 -4.32 -15.49 -3.96
N TRP A 106 -4.44 -14.35 -3.28
CA TRP A 106 -5.38 -14.21 -2.17
C TRP A 106 -6.83 -14.25 -2.64
N SER A 107 -7.70 -14.75 -1.76
CA SER A 107 -9.15 -14.65 -1.94
C SER A 107 -9.59 -13.19 -2.03
N ARG A 108 -10.79 -12.96 -2.57
CA ARG A 108 -11.35 -11.60 -2.68
C ARG A 108 -11.55 -10.98 -1.30
N GLU A 109 -11.91 -11.80 -0.32
CA GLU A 109 -12.15 -11.41 1.07
C GLU A 109 -10.84 -10.98 1.73
N ARG A 110 -9.74 -11.70 1.52
CA ARG A 110 -8.43 -11.32 2.06
C ARG A 110 -7.87 -10.07 1.40
N LYS A 111 -8.04 -9.90 0.08
CA LYS A 111 -7.67 -8.66 -0.62
C LYS A 111 -8.45 -7.46 -0.08
N ARG A 112 -9.76 -7.64 0.16
CA ARG A 112 -10.64 -6.63 0.77
C ARG A 112 -10.19 -6.29 2.19
N ALA A 113 -9.93 -7.29 3.03
CA ALA A 113 -9.48 -7.08 4.41
C ALA A 113 -8.20 -6.25 4.44
N TYR A 114 -7.16 -6.69 3.70
CA TYR A 114 -5.90 -5.95 3.63
C TYR A 114 -6.05 -4.51 3.13
N ALA A 115 -6.91 -4.27 2.14
CA ALA A 115 -7.06 -2.95 1.58
C ALA A 115 -7.83 -1.95 2.48
N ASN A 116 -8.46 -2.44 3.55
CA ASN A 116 -9.24 -1.66 4.50
C ASN A 116 -8.85 -2.01 5.94
N ASP A 117 -7.61 -2.46 6.15
CA ASP A 117 -7.11 -2.86 7.46
C ASP A 117 -6.86 -1.60 8.30
N LEU A 118 -7.56 -1.52 9.44
CA LEU A 118 -7.45 -0.45 10.43
C LEU A 118 -6.88 -0.97 11.75
N ASP A 119 -6.67 -2.29 11.87
CA ASP A 119 -6.14 -2.91 13.10
C ASP A 119 -4.61 -2.79 13.16
N ASP A 120 -3.95 -2.71 11.99
CA ASP A 120 -2.51 -2.49 11.86
C ASP A 120 -2.20 -1.04 11.44
N PRO A 121 -1.60 -0.22 12.32
CA PRO A 121 -1.30 1.20 12.05
C PRO A 121 -0.28 1.39 10.92
N ASP A 122 0.44 0.34 10.53
CA ASP A 122 1.40 0.39 9.43
C ASP A 122 0.77 -0.01 8.08
N THR A 123 -0.56 -0.20 7.99
CA THR A 123 -1.21 -0.54 6.71
C THR A 123 -1.66 0.68 5.92
N LEU A 124 -2.38 1.61 6.56
CA LEU A 124 -2.98 2.78 5.93
C LEU A 124 -2.41 4.06 6.51
N ILE A 125 -2.23 5.08 5.66
CA ILE A 125 -1.72 6.39 6.09
C ILE A 125 -2.35 7.54 5.30
N ALA A 126 -2.69 8.64 5.97
CA ALA A 126 -3.14 9.87 5.34
C ALA A 126 -1.96 10.71 4.86
N VAL A 127 -1.90 10.98 3.56
CA VAL A 127 -0.77 11.67 2.91
C VAL A 127 -1.23 12.70 1.90
N ASP A 128 -0.37 13.67 1.55
CA ASP A 128 -0.65 14.66 0.51
C ASP A 128 -1.03 13.96 -0.81
N ARG A 129 -2.24 14.27 -1.30
CA ARG A 129 -2.81 13.61 -2.49
C ARG A 129 -2.00 13.82 -3.76
N VAL A 130 -1.34 14.98 -3.91
CA VAL A 130 -0.60 15.30 -5.13
C VAL A 130 0.68 14.49 -5.13
N LEU A 131 1.40 14.49 -4.01
CA LEU A 131 2.63 13.72 -3.86
C LEU A 131 2.37 12.22 -3.93
N ASN A 132 1.34 11.71 -3.26
CA ASN A 132 0.96 10.30 -3.33
C ASN A 132 0.74 9.84 -4.78
N ARG A 133 -0.05 10.59 -5.56
CA ARG A 133 -0.31 10.25 -6.97
C ARG A 133 0.93 10.34 -7.85
N GLN A 134 1.83 11.28 -7.56
CA GLN A 134 3.13 11.35 -8.23
C GLN A 134 3.95 10.11 -7.93
N ILE A 135 4.11 9.73 -6.65
CA ILE A 135 4.86 8.54 -6.22
C ILE A 135 4.28 7.27 -6.85
N GLY A 136 2.96 7.11 -6.86
CA GLY A 136 2.31 5.98 -7.53
C GLY A 136 2.60 5.90 -9.03
N CYS A 137 2.73 7.04 -9.72
CA CYS A 137 3.18 7.09 -11.12
C CYS A 137 4.64 6.63 -11.27
N TRP A 138 5.52 7.09 -10.37
CA TRP A 138 6.93 6.68 -10.36
C TRP A 138 7.12 5.19 -10.04
N GLN A 139 6.38 4.63 -9.09
CA GLN A 139 6.39 3.20 -8.80
C GLN A 139 5.87 2.41 -10.01
N SER A 140 4.79 2.88 -10.64
CA SER A 140 4.26 2.25 -11.85
C SER A 140 5.23 2.30 -13.04
N SER A 141 6.04 3.34 -13.18
CA SER A 141 6.99 3.47 -14.30
C SER A 141 8.28 2.69 -14.06
N ARG A 142 8.78 2.62 -12.82
CA ARG A 142 10.00 1.89 -12.46
C ARG A 142 9.84 0.38 -12.65
N LEU A 143 8.65 -0.14 -12.40
CA LEU A 143 8.27 -1.55 -12.61
C LEU A 143 7.95 -1.90 -14.08
N ALA A 144 7.87 -0.90 -14.97
CA ALA A 144 7.65 -1.12 -16.40
C ALA A 144 8.97 -1.20 -17.21
N THR A 145 10.11 -0.94 -16.57
CA THR A 145 11.45 -0.89 -17.19
C THR A 145 12.40 -2.00 -16.72
N THR A 146 11.90 -2.98 -15.98
CA THR A 146 12.62 -4.18 -15.53
C THR A 146 12.00 -5.42 -16.14
#